data_AF-A0A2A4NMR7-F1
#
_entry.id   AF-A0A2A4NMR7-F1
#
_cell.length_a   1.000
_cell.length_b   1.000
_cell.length_c   1.000
_cell.angle_alpha   90.00
_cell.angle_beta   90.00
_cell.angle_gamma   90.00
#
_symmetry.space_group_name_H-M   'P 1'
#
loop_
_entity.id
_entity.type
_entity.pdbx_description
1 polymer ?
#
loop_
_entity_poly.entity_id
_entity_poly.type
_entity_poly.pdbx_seq_one_letter_code
_entity_poly.pdbx_strand_id
1 'polypeptide(L)'
;MATDPNNPNDFFKNSDKRAGKFTNYHELLQYYVGYGGHHNSKTRFRRYNGEQNRPLLAAHDLTASKYMIVPNTKMKVTLIADGEKIQYLMNGKLVFELEDPNPYRQGYFGIRTVNNHMKIENLLIKAVPN
;
A
#
# COMPACT_ATOMS: atom_id res chain seq x y z
N MET A 1 -0.84 4.01 -6.20
CA MET A 1 -0.03 4.19 -7.42
C MET A 1 1.43 4.24 -7.02
N ALA A 2 2.32 3.60 -7.78
CA ALA A 2 3.74 3.54 -7.52
C ALA A 2 4.55 4.01 -8.74
N THR A 3 5.54 4.88 -8.52
CA THR A 3 6.51 5.31 -9.54
C THR A 3 7.93 5.26 -8.98
N ASP A 4 8.92 5.10 -9.86
CA ASP A 4 10.35 5.09 -9.49
C ASP A 4 10.96 6.44 -9.92
N PRO A 5 11.18 7.38 -8.99
CA PRO A 5 11.72 8.70 -9.33
C PRO A 5 13.15 8.63 -9.86
N ASN A 6 13.91 7.57 -9.56
CA ASN A 6 15.27 7.36 -10.06
C ASN A 6 15.27 6.84 -11.51
N ASN A 7 14.16 6.29 -11.99
CA ASN A 7 13.99 5.81 -13.36
C ASN A 7 12.58 6.17 -13.88
N PRO A 8 12.31 7.47 -14.15
CA PRO A 8 10.95 7.94 -14.44
C PRO A 8 10.34 7.33 -15.71
N ASN A 9 11.18 6.88 -16.65
CA ASN A 9 10.75 6.30 -17.93
C ASN A 9 10.75 4.77 -17.93
N ASP A 10 11.25 4.13 -16.88
CA ASP A 10 11.30 2.66 -16.76
C ASP A 10 11.19 2.25 -15.29
N PHE A 11 9.95 2.04 -14.84
CA PHE A 11 9.67 1.60 -13.49
C PHE A 11 10.39 0.29 -13.14
N PHE A 12 10.60 -0.60 -14.11
CA PHE A 12 11.13 -1.94 -13.88
C PHE A 12 12.67 -2.02 -13.92
N LYS A 13 13.37 -0.95 -14.31
CA LYS A 13 14.84 -0.89 -14.39
C LYS A 13 15.56 -1.35 -13.12
N ASN A 14 15.03 -1.02 -11.94
CA ASN A 14 15.60 -1.41 -10.65
C ASN A 14 14.99 -2.70 -10.06
N SER A 15 14.31 -3.54 -10.85
CA SER A 15 13.62 -4.73 -10.31
C SER A 15 14.57 -5.73 -9.64
N ASP A 16 15.74 -5.99 -10.26
CA ASP A 16 16.75 -6.89 -9.69
C ASP A 16 17.29 -6.36 -8.36
N LYS A 17 17.41 -5.03 -8.21
CA LYS A 17 17.80 -4.42 -6.93
C LYS A 17 16.68 -4.54 -5.90
N ARG A 18 15.41 -4.42 -6.31
CA ARG A 18 14.27 -4.55 -5.40
C ARG A 18 14.12 -5.96 -4.85
N ALA A 19 14.24 -6.99 -5.70
CA ALA A 19 14.29 -8.40 -5.34
C ALA A 19 13.23 -8.87 -4.31
N GLY A 20 12.06 -8.22 -4.24
CA GLY A 20 11.04 -8.49 -3.21
C GLY A 20 11.40 -8.07 -1.77
N LYS A 21 12.63 -7.57 -1.52
CA LYS A 21 13.10 -7.15 -0.20
C LYS A 21 12.47 -5.81 0.20
N PHE A 22 11.72 -5.80 1.29
CA PHE A 22 10.91 -4.65 1.73
C PHE A 22 11.68 -3.31 1.75
N THR A 23 12.90 -3.32 2.27
CA THR A 23 13.72 -2.10 2.41
C THR A 23 14.09 -1.47 1.07
N ASN A 24 14.11 -2.25 -0.01
CA ASN A 24 14.57 -1.80 -1.31
C ASN A 24 13.46 -1.08 -2.10
N TYR A 25 12.26 -0.94 -1.53
CA TYR A 25 11.13 -0.21 -2.11
C TYR A 25 10.92 1.17 -1.49
N HIS A 26 11.77 1.60 -0.53
CA HIS A 26 11.58 2.88 0.16
C HIS A 26 11.71 4.09 -0.77
N GLU A 27 12.53 4.00 -1.82
CA GLU A 27 12.76 5.07 -2.80
C GLU A 27 11.62 5.25 -3.81
N LEU A 28 10.57 4.43 -3.76
CA LEU A 28 9.40 4.61 -4.62
C LEU A 28 8.52 5.74 -4.11
N LEU A 29 7.91 6.49 -5.04
CA LEU A 29 6.75 7.32 -4.73
C LEU A 29 5.52 6.41 -4.72
N GLN A 30 4.96 6.13 -3.55
CA GLN A 30 3.79 5.26 -3.44
C GLN A 30 2.97 5.42 -2.17
N TYR A 31 1.70 5.00 -2.23
CA TYR A 31 0.89 4.69 -1.05
C TYR A 31 1.05 3.21 -0.72
N TYR A 32 1.46 2.91 0.50
CA TYR A 32 1.76 1.55 0.94
C TYR A 32 1.04 1.21 2.23
N VAL A 33 0.17 0.19 2.17
CA VAL A 33 -0.44 -0.42 3.35
C VAL A 33 0.18 -1.79 3.59
N GLY A 34 0.81 -1.96 4.76
CA GLY A 34 1.16 -3.26 5.29
C GLY A 34 0.07 -3.72 6.24
N TYR A 35 -0.83 -4.59 5.77
CA TYR A 35 -1.90 -5.18 6.59
C TYR A 35 -1.42 -6.49 7.21
N GLY A 36 -1.46 -6.63 8.53
CA GLY A 36 -0.90 -7.80 9.23
C GLY A 36 0.63 -7.91 9.13
N GLY A 37 1.33 -6.79 9.08
CA GLY A 37 2.79 -6.74 9.15
C GLY A 37 3.35 -7.11 10.52
N HIS A 38 4.68 -7.23 10.59
CA HIS A 38 5.42 -7.56 11.82
C HIS A 38 4.87 -8.82 12.52
N HIS A 39 4.84 -9.93 11.79
CA HIS A 39 4.22 -11.20 12.25
C HIS A 39 2.74 -11.01 12.66
N ASN A 40 1.97 -10.30 11.83
CA ASN A 40 0.55 -10.07 12.06
C ASN A 40 0.20 -9.29 13.34
N SER A 41 1.09 -8.40 13.78
CA SER A 41 0.90 -7.55 14.97
C SER A 41 0.66 -6.07 14.66
N LYS A 42 0.90 -5.65 13.41
CA LYS A 42 0.82 -4.25 12.99
C LYS A 42 0.09 -4.10 11.66
N THR A 43 -0.78 -3.11 11.57
CA THR A 43 -1.35 -2.65 10.30
C THR A 43 -1.02 -1.19 10.11
N ARG A 44 -0.32 -0.87 9.01
CA ARG A 44 0.30 0.45 8.83
C ARG A 44 0.07 1.01 7.44
N PHE A 45 -0.20 2.30 7.39
CA PHE A 45 -0.27 3.06 6.14
C PHE A 45 0.86 4.09 6.08
N ARG A 46 1.53 4.16 4.93
CA ARG A 46 2.58 5.14 4.63
C ARG A 46 2.40 5.73 3.25
N ARG A 47 2.74 7.02 3.13
CA ARG A 47 3.02 7.70 1.86
C ARG A 47 4.54 7.78 1.72
N TYR A 48 5.12 7.04 0.79
CA TYR A 48 6.53 7.16 0.46
C TYR A 48 6.71 8.33 -0.50
N ASN A 49 7.64 9.21 -0.18
CA ASN A 49 7.97 10.43 -0.92
C ASN A 49 9.25 10.29 -1.76
N GLY A 50 9.75 9.06 -1.94
CA GLY A 50 10.98 8.78 -2.69
C GLY A 50 12.25 8.98 -1.88
N GLU A 51 12.16 9.50 -0.67
CA GLU A 51 13.27 9.58 0.27
C GLU A 51 13.33 8.32 1.13
N GLN A 52 14.47 8.05 1.75
CA GLN A 52 14.60 6.90 2.66
C GLN A 52 13.91 7.12 4.01
N ASN A 53 13.38 8.32 4.27
CA ASN A 53 12.56 8.55 5.45
C ASN A 53 11.22 7.80 5.31
N ARG A 54 10.73 7.25 6.42
CA ARG A 54 9.52 6.42 6.44
C ARG A 54 8.46 7.12 7.29
N PRO A 55 7.90 8.24 6.83
CA PRO A 55 6.90 8.96 7.59
C PRO A 55 5.74 8.01 7.93
N LEU A 56 5.38 8.00 9.21
CA LEU A 56 4.31 7.18 9.76
C LEU A 56 3.55 8.04 10.74
N LEU A 57 2.32 8.41 10.39
CA LEU A 57 1.42 9.10 11.31
C LEU A 57 1.02 8.15 12.44
N ALA A 58 0.88 8.66 13.66
CA ALA A 58 0.47 7.85 14.81
C ALA A 58 -0.88 7.17 14.57
N ALA A 59 -1.84 7.90 13.97
CA ALA A 59 -3.13 7.35 13.55
C ALA A 59 -3.00 6.22 12.50
N HIS A 60 -1.86 6.12 11.83
CA HIS A 60 -1.56 5.10 10.82
C HIS A 60 -0.74 3.92 11.36
N ASP A 61 -0.50 3.81 12.68
CA ASP A 61 0.15 2.64 13.30
C ASP A 61 -0.82 1.83 14.17
N LEU A 62 -1.62 0.96 13.54
CA LEU A 62 -2.66 0.19 14.22
C LEU A 62 -2.14 -1.12 14.80
N THR A 63 -2.58 -1.44 16.01
CA THR A 63 -2.24 -2.67 16.76
C THR A 63 -3.44 -3.51 17.17
N ALA A 64 -4.66 -2.97 17.11
CA ALA A 64 -5.85 -3.69 17.55
C ALA A 64 -6.09 -4.93 16.67
N SER A 65 -6.52 -6.04 17.29
CA SER A 65 -6.73 -7.33 16.62
C SER A 65 -7.70 -7.28 15.44
N LYS A 66 -8.70 -6.39 15.48
CA LYS A 66 -9.64 -6.15 14.37
C LYS A 66 -8.97 -5.67 13.08
N TYR A 67 -7.73 -5.20 13.14
CA TYR A 67 -6.93 -4.78 11.99
C TYR A 67 -5.85 -5.81 11.61
N MET A 68 -5.92 -7.04 12.13
CA MET A 68 -4.98 -8.11 11.78
C MET A 68 -5.63 -9.11 10.82
N ILE A 69 -4.79 -9.94 10.20
CA ILE A 69 -5.23 -11.03 9.34
C ILE A 69 -5.79 -12.14 10.22
N VAL A 70 -6.98 -12.62 9.89
CA VAL A 70 -7.53 -13.85 10.45
C VAL A 70 -7.27 -14.97 9.43
N PRO A 71 -6.58 -16.06 9.80
CA PRO A 71 -6.32 -17.17 8.89
C PRO A 71 -7.59 -17.73 8.27
N ASN A 72 -7.50 -18.21 7.02
CA ASN A 72 -8.59 -18.85 6.28
C ASN A 72 -9.89 -18.04 6.20
N THR A 73 -9.80 -16.72 6.34
CA THR A 73 -10.96 -15.82 6.29
C THR A 73 -10.90 -14.99 5.02
N LYS A 74 -12.00 -14.95 4.27
CA LYS A 74 -12.10 -14.11 3.08
C LYS A 74 -12.14 -12.63 3.50
N MET A 75 -11.32 -11.83 2.83
CA MET A 75 -11.21 -10.39 3.08
C MET A 75 -11.36 -9.63 1.77
N LYS A 76 -12.01 -8.47 1.81
CA LYS A 76 -12.14 -7.56 0.68
C LYS A 76 -11.38 -6.27 0.98
N VAL A 77 -10.30 -6.04 0.24
CA VAL A 77 -9.58 -4.78 0.25
C VAL A 77 -10.19 -3.86 -0.79
N THR A 78 -10.48 -2.62 -0.41
CA THR A 78 -10.77 -1.54 -1.36
C THR A 78 -9.74 -0.44 -1.15
N LEU A 79 -9.10 -0.03 -2.25
CA LEU A 79 -8.22 1.13 -2.30
C LEU A 79 -8.91 2.19 -3.13
N ILE A 80 -9.00 3.41 -2.60
CA ILE A 80 -9.57 4.55 -3.31
C ILE A 80 -8.49 5.62 -3.34
N ALA A 81 -8.22 6.14 -4.53
CA ALA A 81 -7.39 7.32 -4.74
C ALA A 81 -8.21 8.27 -5.62
N ASP A 82 -8.87 9.23 -4.98
CA ASP A 82 -9.81 10.14 -5.60
C ASP A 82 -9.41 11.59 -5.28
N GLY A 83 -8.85 12.28 -6.28
CA GLY A 83 -8.26 13.59 -6.07
C GLY A 83 -7.20 13.56 -4.95
N GLU A 84 -7.43 14.36 -3.92
CA GLU A 84 -6.57 14.47 -2.73
C GLU A 84 -6.86 13.37 -1.69
N LYS A 85 -7.99 12.67 -1.82
CA LYS A 85 -8.45 11.70 -0.82
C LYS A 85 -7.95 10.29 -1.15
N ILE A 86 -7.16 9.74 -0.24
CA ILE A 86 -6.61 8.39 -0.33
C ILE A 86 -7.19 7.53 0.80
N GLN A 87 -7.90 6.46 0.47
CA GLN A 87 -8.55 5.60 1.44
C GLN A 87 -8.15 4.14 1.28
N TYR A 88 -8.05 3.46 2.43
CA TYR A 88 -7.94 2.01 2.54
C TYR A 88 -9.11 1.49 3.36
N LEU A 89 -9.89 0.61 2.76
CA LEU A 89 -11.02 -0.05 3.41
C LEU A 89 -10.77 -1.55 3.50
N MET A 90 -11.17 -2.12 4.62
CA MET A 90 -11.20 -3.57 4.85
C MET A 90 -12.66 -4.00 5.06
N ASN A 91 -13.14 -4.91 4.22
CA ASN A 91 -14.53 -5.38 4.23
C ASN A 91 -15.55 -4.22 4.20
N GLY A 92 -15.26 -3.18 3.41
CA GLY A 92 -16.10 -1.99 3.29
C GLY A 92 -16.02 -1.01 4.48
N LYS A 93 -15.21 -1.30 5.50
CA LYS A 93 -14.99 -0.38 6.64
C LYS A 93 -13.72 0.43 6.41
N LEU A 94 -13.80 1.74 6.59
CA LEU A 94 -12.64 2.64 6.52
C LEU A 94 -11.62 2.27 7.61
N VAL A 95 -10.37 2.05 7.20
CA VAL A 95 -9.24 1.78 8.11
C VAL A 95 -8.27 2.95 8.11
N PHE A 96 -7.96 3.49 6.93
CA PHE A 96 -7.11 4.66 6.77
C PHE A 96 -7.73 5.63 5.78
N GLU A 97 -7.56 6.91 6.06
CA GLU A 97 -7.84 8.03 5.18
C GLU A 97 -6.67 9.01 5.29
N LEU A 98 -6.25 9.54 4.15
CA LEU A 98 -5.27 10.61 4.06
C LEU A 98 -5.78 11.62 3.05
N GLU A 99 -5.87 12.88 3.48
CA GLU A 99 -5.96 14.03 2.59
C GLU A 99 -4.53 14.42 2.20
N ASP A 100 -4.17 14.16 0.94
CA ASP A 100 -2.87 14.44 0.36
C ASP A 100 -2.96 15.64 -0.58
N PRO A 101 -2.43 16.82 -0.21
CA PRO A 101 -2.50 18.01 -1.06
C PRO A 101 -1.67 17.88 -2.34
N ASN A 102 -0.80 16.86 -2.44
CA ASN A 102 0.00 16.57 -3.62
C ASN A 102 -0.11 15.08 -3.98
N PRO A 103 -1.29 14.63 -4.44
CA PRO A 103 -1.56 13.22 -4.61
C PRO A 103 -0.79 12.65 -5.79
N TYR A 104 -0.34 11.40 -5.68
CA TYR A 104 0.19 10.67 -6.82
C TYR A 104 -0.95 10.33 -7.77
N ARG A 105 -0.95 10.89 -8.99
CA ARG A 105 -2.09 10.78 -9.93
C ARG A 105 -2.00 9.60 -10.90
N GLN A 106 -0.82 9.00 -11.04
CA GLN A 106 -0.61 7.85 -11.91
C GLN A 106 0.51 6.96 -11.38
N GLY A 107 0.56 5.72 -11.85
CA GLY A 107 1.62 4.76 -11.55
C GLY A 107 1.08 3.34 -11.42
N TYR A 108 1.96 2.44 -11.03
CA TYR A 108 1.65 1.01 -10.94
C TYR A 108 0.86 0.67 -9.68
N PHE A 109 0.06 -0.39 -9.79
CA PHE A 109 -0.49 -1.12 -8.65
C PHE A 109 0.36 -2.37 -8.41
N GLY A 110 0.53 -2.75 -7.14
CA GLY A 110 1.32 -3.92 -6.78
C GLY A 110 0.83 -4.56 -5.49
N ILE A 111 0.97 -5.87 -5.42
CA ILE A 111 0.74 -6.67 -4.22
C ILE A 111 2.08 -7.27 -3.82
N ARG A 112 2.47 -7.08 -2.55
CA ARG A 112 3.70 -7.64 -1.99
C ARG A 112 3.34 -8.51 -0.80
N THR A 113 3.87 -9.73 -0.76
CA THR A 113 3.68 -10.67 0.33
C THR A 113 5.01 -11.05 0.96
N VAL A 114 4.98 -11.52 2.21
CA VAL A 114 6.12 -12.14 2.91
C VAL A 114 5.56 -13.30 3.71
N ASN A 115 6.12 -14.49 3.56
CA ASN A 115 5.76 -15.70 4.32
C ASN A 115 4.24 -15.90 4.41
N ASN A 116 3.57 -15.92 3.26
CA ASN A 116 2.11 -15.96 3.18
C ASN A 116 1.65 -17.02 2.18
N HIS A 117 0.60 -17.76 2.53
CA HIS A 117 -0.12 -18.64 1.61
C HIS A 117 -1.53 -18.07 1.45
N MET A 118 -1.77 -17.41 0.31
CA MET A 118 -3.03 -16.74 0.02
C MET A 118 -3.48 -16.98 -1.42
N LYS A 119 -4.78 -16.80 -1.62
CA LYS A 119 -5.40 -16.71 -2.94
C LYS A 119 -5.90 -15.29 -3.17
N ILE A 120 -5.59 -14.73 -4.34
CA ILE A 120 -6.15 -13.46 -4.80
C ILE A 120 -7.23 -13.78 -5.83
N GLU A 121 -8.42 -13.21 -5.64
CA GLU A 121 -9.57 -13.41 -6.52
C GLU A 121 -10.27 -12.07 -6.75
N ASN A 122 -10.97 -11.93 -7.89
CA ASN A 122 -11.80 -10.77 -8.21
C ASN A 122 -11.04 -9.43 -8.15
N LEU A 123 -9.80 -9.41 -8.65
CA LEU A 123 -9.02 -8.18 -8.78
C LEU A 123 -9.64 -7.29 -9.86
N LEU A 124 -10.10 -6.11 -9.44
CA LEU A 124 -10.61 -5.07 -10.33
C LEU A 124 -9.85 -3.78 -10.07
N ILE A 125 -9.28 -3.21 -11.13
CA ILE A 125 -8.64 -1.89 -11.12
C ILE A 125 -9.37 -1.06 -12.16
N LYS A 126 -9.93 0.06 -11.73
CA LYS A 126 -10.69 0.98 -12.59
C LYS A 126 -10.46 2.41 -12.15
N ALA A 127 -10.64 3.34 -13.09
CA ALA A 127 -10.73 4.76 -12.76
C ALA A 127 -11.93 5.02 -11.83
N VAL A 128 -11.79 6.00 -10.94
CA VAL A 128 -12.93 6.53 -10.19
C VAL A 128 -13.76 7.34 -11.18
N PRO A 129 -15.06 7.05 -11.36
CA PRO A 129 -15.94 7.86 -12.21
C PRO A 129 -15.99 9.30 -11.69
N ASN A 130 -16.00 10.26 -12.61
CA ASN A 130 -16.23 11.67 -12.30
C ASN A 130 -17.65 11.90 -11.76
#